data_AF-A0A4V0I348-F1
#
_entry.id   AF-A0A4V0I348-F1
#
_cell.length_a   1.000
_cell.length_b   1.000
_cell.length_c   1.000
_cell.angle_alpha   90.00
_cell.angle_beta   90.00
_cell.angle_gamma   90.00
#
_symmetry.space_group_name_H-M   'P 1'
#
loop_
_entity.id
_entity.type
_entity.pdbx_description
1 polymer ?
#
loop_
_entity_poly.entity_id
_entity_poly.type
_entity_poly.pdbx_seq_one_letter_code
_entity_poly.pdbx_strand_id
1 'polypeptide(L)'
;MAMNEFLRSVQTARNVAFPLLPSAITLAAPGADAPDAAWLRRSAPVWLAPHTVAAFDANDFPMLPEDARDQLAAAVRDFRAVAEAVAGRDPTDAELRTAFGHLGAVIALLDRRFFDAEGKAFLLALYRSKVEFPEFILGLDYDLDTDWAGAPGVWIFVIVPDEVDAETEPFIRFSREFLKDLWRALHEAKSDRLPYVQYRLLSEVHGLVNEDAE
;
A
#
# COMPACT_ATOMS: atom_id res chain seq x y z
N MET A 1 7.79 -16.44 -9.04
CA MET A 1 6.44 -15.84 -9.14
C MET A 1 5.99 -15.42 -7.74
N ALA A 2 6.00 -16.34 -6.77
CA ALA A 2 5.72 -16.06 -5.34
C ALA A 2 6.44 -14.82 -4.75
N MET A 3 7.76 -14.66 -4.92
CA MET A 3 8.46 -13.46 -4.43
C MET A 3 7.86 -12.12 -4.93
N ASN A 4 7.58 -12.00 -6.23
CA ASN A 4 7.10 -10.74 -6.81
C ASN A 4 5.67 -10.46 -6.35
N GLU A 5 4.85 -11.50 -6.24
CA GLU A 5 3.49 -11.43 -5.71
C GLU A 5 3.50 -10.97 -4.25
N PHE A 6 4.31 -11.60 -3.40
CA PHE A 6 4.48 -11.18 -2.01
C PHE A 6 4.96 -9.72 -1.89
N LEU A 7 5.97 -9.34 -2.69
CA LEU A 7 6.44 -7.96 -2.70
C LEU A 7 5.33 -7.00 -3.14
N ARG A 8 4.53 -7.35 -4.15
CA ARG A 8 3.40 -6.53 -4.59
C ARG A 8 2.36 -6.37 -3.48
N SER A 9 1.95 -7.46 -2.84
CA SER A 9 0.96 -7.43 -1.75
C SER A 9 1.43 -6.60 -0.55
N VAL A 10 2.70 -6.73 -0.15
CA VAL A 10 3.28 -5.91 0.92
C VAL A 10 3.40 -4.45 0.51
N GLN A 11 3.73 -4.14 -0.75
CA GLN A 11 3.72 -2.77 -1.27
C GLN A 11 2.33 -2.15 -1.20
N THR A 12 1.29 -2.86 -1.66
CA THR A 12 -0.10 -2.40 -1.55
C THR A 12 -0.48 -2.16 -0.09
N ALA A 13 -0.25 -3.14 0.80
CA ALA A 13 -0.54 -3.01 2.22
C ALA A 13 0.22 -1.84 2.86
N ARG A 14 1.47 -1.61 2.46
CA ARG A 14 2.22 -0.42 2.89
C ARG A 14 1.55 0.86 2.40
N ASN A 15 1.29 0.98 1.11
CA ASN A 15 0.73 2.20 0.52
C ASN A 15 -0.63 2.55 1.14
N VAL A 16 -1.36 1.54 1.62
CA VAL A 16 -2.66 1.70 2.24
C VAL A 16 -2.58 1.95 3.74
N ALA A 17 -1.72 1.25 4.49
CA ALA A 17 -1.56 1.44 5.93
C ALA A 17 -0.72 2.69 6.28
N PHE A 18 0.18 3.08 5.38
CA PHE A 18 1.11 4.19 5.54
C PHE A 18 0.94 5.20 4.40
N PRO A 19 -0.28 5.70 4.12
CA PRO A 19 -0.56 6.41 2.87
C PRO A 19 0.30 7.66 2.70
N LEU A 20 0.89 8.18 3.77
CA LEU A 20 1.42 9.54 3.81
C LEU A 20 2.54 9.71 4.84
N LEU A 21 3.28 8.65 5.24
CA LEU A 21 4.45 8.86 6.09
C LEU A 21 5.63 9.37 5.25
N PRO A 22 6.25 10.52 5.59
CA PRO A 22 7.46 10.95 4.92
C PRO A 22 8.52 9.86 5.07
N SER A 23 9.07 9.45 3.92
CA SER A 23 10.01 8.34 3.71
C SER A 23 11.37 8.49 4.40
N ALA A 24 11.46 9.23 5.50
CA ALA A 24 12.59 9.23 6.39
C ALA A 24 12.25 8.33 7.59
N ILE A 25 12.69 7.08 7.52
CA ILE A 25 13.41 6.40 8.61
C ILE A 25 13.05 6.96 9.99
N THR A 26 11.91 6.59 10.58
CA THR A 26 11.84 6.29 12.01
C THR A 26 10.46 5.73 12.39
N LEU A 27 10.39 4.41 12.53
CA LEU A 27 9.50 3.77 13.50
C LEU A 27 9.86 4.12 14.97
N ALA A 28 10.75 5.10 15.20
CA ALA A 28 11.33 5.43 16.51
C ALA A 28 11.54 6.93 16.80
N ALA A 29 10.90 7.85 16.06
CA ALA A 29 10.94 9.28 16.40
C ALA A 29 9.72 9.63 17.26
N PRO A 30 9.90 9.99 18.54
CA PRO A 30 8.80 10.51 19.34
C PRO A 30 8.38 11.87 18.76
N GLY A 31 7.18 11.92 18.15
CA GLY A 31 6.63 13.14 17.56
C GLY A 31 6.33 13.08 16.06
N ALA A 32 6.56 11.95 15.37
CA ALA A 32 5.85 11.70 14.12
C ALA A 32 4.36 11.51 14.46
N ASP A 33 3.48 12.31 13.85
CA ASP A 33 2.04 12.18 14.07
C ASP A 33 1.64 10.72 13.92
N ALA A 34 1.03 10.16 14.97
CA ALA A 34 0.56 8.79 14.92
C ALA A 34 -0.35 8.64 13.68
N PRO A 35 -0.24 7.53 12.92
CA PRO A 35 -1.10 7.31 11.78
C PRO A 35 -2.57 7.47 12.21
N ASP A 36 -3.36 8.19 11.40
CA ASP A 36 -4.77 8.44 11.69
C ASP A 36 -5.48 7.11 11.99
N ALA A 37 -5.92 6.93 13.24
CA ALA A 37 -6.52 5.69 13.69
C ALA A 37 -7.81 5.36 12.94
N ALA A 38 -8.57 6.38 12.51
CA ALA A 38 -9.78 6.19 11.72
C ALA A 38 -9.43 5.66 10.33
N TRP A 39 -8.39 6.22 9.69
CA TRP A 39 -7.85 5.72 8.43
C TRP A 39 -7.36 4.28 8.55
N LEU A 40 -6.52 3.98 9.54
CA LEU A 40 -5.95 2.64 9.74
C LEU A 40 -7.03 1.58 9.91
N ARG A 41 -8.07 1.89 10.67
CA ARG A 41 -9.20 0.98 10.88
C ARG A 41 -10.00 0.80 9.60
N ARG A 42 -10.36 1.88 8.91
CA ARG A 42 -11.14 1.81 7.67
C ARG A 42 -10.42 1.04 6.56
N SER A 43 -9.11 1.22 6.47
CA SER A 43 -8.26 0.58 5.47
C SER A 43 -7.84 -0.85 5.84
N ALA A 44 -8.12 -1.31 7.05
CA ALA A 44 -7.75 -2.64 7.55
C ALA A 44 -8.17 -3.81 6.63
N PRO A 45 -9.35 -3.81 5.98
CA PRO A 45 -9.71 -4.88 5.05
C PRO A 45 -8.73 -5.06 3.87
N VAL A 46 -7.94 -4.04 3.56
CA VAL A 46 -6.95 -4.06 2.49
C VAL A 46 -5.58 -4.52 3.01
N TRP A 47 -5.09 -3.92 4.10
CA TRP A 47 -3.71 -4.15 4.55
C TRP A 47 -3.59 -5.21 5.65
N LEU A 48 -4.65 -5.46 6.44
CA LEU A 48 -4.69 -6.40 7.55
C LEU A 48 -5.50 -7.64 7.16
N ALA A 49 -4.96 -8.40 6.21
CA ALA A 49 -5.61 -9.61 5.73
C ALA A 49 -4.58 -10.73 5.46
N PRO A 50 -4.97 -12.02 5.55
CA PRO A 50 -4.04 -13.12 5.34
C PRO A 50 -3.35 -13.08 3.97
N HIS A 51 -4.07 -12.64 2.94
CA HIS A 51 -3.56 -12.55 1.56
C HIS A 51 -2.37 -11.58 1.43
N THR A 52 -2.26 -10.57 2.31
CA THR A 52 -1.15 -9.60 2.30
C THR A 52 0.22 -10.27 2.36
N VAL A 53 0.30 -11.44 3.00
CA VAL A 53 1.55 -12.20 3.16
C VAL A 53 1.43 -13.65 2.71
N ALA A 54 0.41 -14.00 1.91
CA ALA A 54 0.13 -15.40 1.55
C ALA A 54 1.27 -16.02 0.74
N ALA A 55 1.80 -15.30 -0.26
CA ALA A 55 2.86 -15.75 -1.15
C ALA A 55 4.28 -15.75 -0.53
N PHE A 56 4.41 -15.54 0.78
CA PHE A 56 5.71 -15.53 1.44
C PHE A 56 6.36 -16.92 1.49
N ASP A 57 7.55 -17.03 0.91
CA ASP A 57 8.49 -18.14 1.13
C ASP A 57 9.85 -17.56 1.54
N ALA A 58 10.42 -18.02 2.66
CA ALA A 58 11.74 -17.57 3.11
C ALA A 58 12.87 -17.90 2.11
N ASN A 59 12.71 -18.97 1.31
CA ASN A 59 13.69 -19.40 0.31
C ASN A 59 13.80 -18.43 -0.87
N ASP A 60 12.77 -17.62 -1.11
CA ASP A 60 12.75 -16.58 -2.15
C ASP A 60 13.65 -15.39 -1.81
N PHE A 61 14.21 -15.33 -0.59
CA PHE A 61 15.04 -14.21 -0.13
C PHE A 61 16.51 -14.60 0.11
N PRO A 62 17.21 -15.30 -0.82
CA PRO A 62 18.57 -15.79 -0.58
C PRO A 62 19.61 -14.67 -0.43
N MET A 63 19.28 -13.45 -0.88
CA MET A 63 20.12 -12.26 -0.73
C MET A 63 20.14 -11.71 0.70
N LEU A 64 19.18 -12.07 1.54
CA LEU A 64 19.15 -11.63 2.93
C LEU A 64 20.07 -12.53 3.77
N PRO A 65 20.84 -11.96 4.70
CA PRO A 65 21.51 -12.73 5.76
C PRO A 65 20.52 -13.66 6.49
N GLU A 66 21.00 -14.79 7.00
CA GLU A 66 20.16 -15.81 7.65
C GLU A 66 19.34 -15.23 8.80
N ASP A 67 19.96 -14.41 9.65
CA ASP A 67 19.29 -13.71 10.75
C ASP A 67 18.20 -12.74 10.27
N ALA A 68 18.40 -12.07 9.13
CA ALA A 68 17.40 -11.20 8.54
C ALA A 68 16.24 -11.98 7.91
N ARG A 69 16.49 -13.16 7.32
CA ARG A 69 15.43 -14.07 6.83
C ARG A 69 14.59 -14.61 7.97
N ASP A 70 15.23 -15.00 9.08
CA ASP A 70 14.52 -15.50 10.26
C ASP A 70 13.64 -14.42 10.87
N GLN A 71 14.14 -13.17 10.95
CA GLN A 71 13.36 -12.02 11.38
C GLN A 71 12.18 -11.74 10.45
N LEU A 72 12.40 -11.81 9.13
CA LEU A 72 11.33 -11.62 8.14
C LEU A 72 10.24 -12.69 8.29
N ALA A 73 10.65 -13.96 8.40
CA ALA A 73 9.73 -15.08 8.58
C ALA A 73 8.93 -14.97 9.89
N ALA A 74 9.58 -14.56 10.99
CA ALA A 74 8.89 -14.31 12.25
C ALA A 74 7.87 -13.17 12.13
N ALA A 75 8.26 -12.03 11.54
CA ALA A 75 7.36 -10.89 11.35
C ALA A 75 6.17 -11.24 10.46
N VAL A 76 6.38 -11.98 9.37
CA VAL A 76 5.31 -12.47 8.48
C VAL A 76 4.36 -13.41 9.22
N ARG A 77 4.90 -14.39 9.96
CA ARG A 77 4.08 -15.34 10.73
C ARG A 77 3.22 -14.61 11.76
N ASP A 78 3.82 -13.70 12.51
CA ASP A 78 3.12 -12.99 13.59
C ASP A 78 2.07 -12.02 13.03
N PHE A 79 2.37 -11.35 11.91
CA PHE A 79 1.39 -10.56 11.14
C PHE A 79 0.21 -11.44 10.68
N ARG A 80 0.50 -12.58 10.06
CA ARG A 80 -0.51 -13.52 9.56
C ARG A 80 -1.43 -14.00 10.68
N ALA A 81 -0.88 -14.32 11.84
CA ALA A 81 -1.66 -14.76 13.00
C ALA A 81 -2.68 -13.69 13.46
N VAL A 82 -2.30 -12.42 13.47
CA VAL A 82 -3.24 -11.32 13.77
C VAL A 82 -4.29 -11.19 12.67
N ALA A 83 -3.87 -11.22 11.40
CA ALA A 83 -4.76 -11.10 10.25
C ALA A 83 -5.84 -12.21 10.22
N GLU A 84 -5.46 -13.45 10.52
CA GLU A 84 -6.38 -14.59 10.63
C GLU A 84 -7.33 -14.43 11.82
N ALA A 85 -6.84 -13.96 12.97
CA ALA A 85 -7.66 -13.77 14.17
C ALA A 85 -8.74 -12.68 14.03
N VAL A 86 -8.52 -11.71 13.14
CA VAL A 86 -9.48 -10.62 12.84
C VAL A 86 -10.29 -10.87 11.57
N ALA A 87 -10.01 -11.95 10.82
CA ALA A 87 -10.71 -12.24 9.58
C ALA A 87 -12.23 -12.32 9.80
N GLY A 88 -13.00 -11.55 9.02
CA GLY A 88 -14.45 -11.51 9.09
C GLY A 88 -15.05 -10.66 10.23
N ARG A 89 -14.24 -9.86 10.93
CA ARG A 89 -14.72 -8.90 11.93
C ARG A 89 -13.86 -7.63 11.97
N ASP A 90 -14.36 -6.62 12.69
CA ASP A 90 -13.57 -5.43 12.95
C ASP A 90 -12.42 -5.73 13.95
N PRO A 91 -11.19 -5.27 13.64
CA PRO A 91 -10.06 -5.38 14.56
C PRO A 91 -10.16 -4.35 15.69
N THR A 92 -9.68 -4.72 16.87
CA THR A 92 -9.50 -3.81 18.01
C THR A 92 -8.29 -2.90 17.82
N ASP A 93 -8.19 -1.80 18.57
CA ASP A 93 -7.02 -0.90 18.52
C ASP A 93 -5.71 -1.58 18.95
N ALA A 94 -5.80 -2.61 19.79
CA ALA A 94 -4.63 -3.42 20.17
C ALA A 94 -4.17 -4.29 18.99
N GLU A 95 -5.10 -4.92 18.28
CA GLU A 95 -4.82 -5.76 17.12
C GLU A 95 -4.29 -4.92 15.95
N LEU A 96 -4.90 -3.76 15.67
CA LEU A 96 -4.42 -2.81 14.67
C LEU A 96 -2.98 -2.39 14.94
N ARG A 97 -2.66 -1.96 16.17
CA ARG A 97 -1.28 -1.57 16.53
C ARG A 97 -0.29 -2.73 16.43
N THR A 98 -0.71 -3.92 16.85
CA THR A 98 0.16 -5.11 16.82
C THR A 98 0.47 -5.50 15.38
N ALA A 99 -0.56 -5.64 14.53
CA ALA A 99 -0.38 -5.97 13.13
C ALA A 99 0.42 -4.89 12.38
N PHE A 100 0.14 -3.61 12.64
CA PHE A 100 0.89 -2.51 12.05
C PHE A 100 2.38 -2.55 12.42
N GLY A 101 2.71 -2.92 13.66
CA GLY A 101 4.09 -3.15 14.09
C GLY A 101 4.77 -4.29 13.32
N HIS A 102 4.08 -5.43 13.13
CA HIS A 102 4.62 -6.55 12.35
C HIS A 102 4.79 -6.20 10.87
N LEU A 103 3.80 -5.54 10.25
CA LEU A 103 3.89 -5.06 8.87
C LEU A 103 5.04 -4.05 8.70
N GLY A 104 5.21 -3.14 9.67
CA GLY A 104 6.34 -2.21 9.71
C GLY A 104 7.70 -2.92 9.75
N ALA A 105 7.82 -4.02 10.51
CA ALA A 105 9.02 -4.84 10.55
C ALA A 105 9.30 -5.54 9.20
N VAL A 106 8.26 -6.11 8.57
CA VAL A 106 8.36 -6.69 7.22
C VAL A 106 8.86 -5.65 6.22
N ILE A 107 8.25 -4.46 6.21
CA ILE A 107 8.65 -3.36 5.31
C ILE A 107 10.09 -2.93 5.58
N ALA A 108 10.50 -2.78 6.84
CA ALA A 108 11.85 -2.33 7.19
C ALA A 108 12.94 -3.29 6.69
N LEU A 109 12.69 -4.60 6.76
CA LEU A 109 13.61 -5.63 6.26
C LEU A 109 13.71 -5.65 4.73
N LEU A 110 12.68 -5.13 4.05
CA LEU A 110 12.53 -5.13 2.60
C LEU A 110 12.66 -3.73 1.96
N ASP A 111 12.94 -2.68 2.73
CA ASP A 111 12.89 -1.26 2.29
C ASP A 111 13.72 -0.98 1.02
N ARG A 112 14.87 -1.66 0.86
CA ARG A 112 15.72 -1.54 -0.34
C ARG A 112 15.12 -2.15 -1.61
N ARG A 113 14.11 -3.02 -1.48
CA ARG A 113 13.41 -3.70 -2.58
C ARG A 113 12.11 -3.00 -2.97
N PHE A 114 11.45 -2.34 -2.02
CA PHE A 114 10.20 -1.62 -2.28
C PHE A 114 10.38 -0.22 -2.89
N PHE A 115 11.57 0.37 -2.79
CA PHE A 115 11.81 1.73 -3.28
C PHE A 115 13.08 1.85 -4.10
N ASP A 116 12.92 1.97 -5.41
CA ASP A 116 13.80 2.85 -6.15
C ASP A 116 13.56 4.32 -5.73
N ALA A 117 14.48 5.20 -6.11
CA ALA A 117 14.41 6.61 -5.74
C ALA A 117 13.14 7.29 -6.29
N GLU A 118 12.57 6.74 -7.36
CA GLU A 118 11.42 7.30 -8.05
C GLU A 118 10.11 7.02 -7.32
N GLY A 119 9.85 5.79 -6.88
CA GLY A 119 8.69 5.47 -6.04
C GLY A 119 8.67 6.26 -4.73
N LYS A 120 9.86 6.48 -4.14
CA LYS A 120 10.04 7.35 -2.97
C LYS A 120 9.65 8.81 -3.26
N ALA A 121 10.07 9.34 -4.42
CA ALA A 121 9.74 10.71 -4.83
C ALA A 121 8.23 10.85 -5.13
N PHE A 122 7.62 9.85 -5.76
CA PHE A 122 6.19 9.81 -6.05
C PHE A 122 5.33 9.87 -4.78
N LEU A 123 5.64 9.02 -3.79
CA LEU A 123 4.91 9.03 -2.52
C LEU A 123 5.06 10.34 -1.76
N LEU A 124 6.24 10.96 -1.81
CA LEU A 124 6.46 12.27 -1.24
C LEU A 124 5.66 13.36 -1.97
N ALA A 125 5.50 13.25 -3.29
CA ALA A 125 4.65 14.14 -4.08
C ALA A 125 3.17 13.96 -3.71
N LEU A 126 2.69 12.73 -3.59
CA LEU A 126 1.34 12.43 -3.09
C LEU A 126 1.10 13.02 -1.70
N TYR A 127 2.06 12.87 -0.78
CA TYR A 127 2.01 13.48 0.54
C TYR A 127 1.85 15.00 0.49
N ARG A 128 2.64 15.65 -0.37
CA ARG A 128 2.62 17.10 -0.52
C ARG A 128 1.38 17.63 -1.22
N SER A 129 0.65 16.78 -1.94
CA SER A 129 -0.58 17.18 -2.64
C SER A 129 -1.67 17.63 -1.67
N LYS A 130 -1.62 17.22 -0.39
CA LYS A 130 -2.60 17.50 0.67
C LYS A 130 -4.04 17.13 0.26
N VAL A 131 -4.18 16.15 -0.63
CA VAL A 131 -5.48 15.67 -1.06
C VAL A 131 -6.18 15.04 0.14
N GLU A 132 -7.37 15.53 0.45
CA GLU A 132 -8.27 14.90 1.40
C GLU A 132 -8.99 13.75 0.70
N PHE A 133 -8.78 12.53 1.18
CA PHE A 133 -9.48 11.37 0.66
C PHE A 133 -10.88 11.30 1.26
N PRO A 134 -11.94 11.22 0.43
CA PRO A 134 -13.27 10.89 0.90
C PRO A 134 -13.31 9.62 1.75
N GLU A 135 -14.28 9.54 2.65
CA GLU A 135 -14.42 8.40 3.57
C GLU A 135 -14.64 7.06 2.85
N PHE A 136 -15.14 7.06 1.61
CA PHE A 136 -15.31 5.83 0.84
C PHE A 136 -13.99 5.29 0.25
N ILE A 137 -12.87 6.00 0.39
CA ILE A 137 -11.56 5.53 -0.08
C ILE A 137 -10.90 4.74 1.05
N LEU A 138 -10.53 3.50 0.72
CA LEU A 138 -9.84 2.58 1.61
C LEU A 138 -8.32 2.72 1.49
N GLY A 139 -7.84 3.19 0.34
CA GLY A 139 -6.44 3.51 0.17
C GLY A 139 -6.05 3.78 -1.27
N LEU A 140 -4.74 3.93 -1.46
CA LEU A 140 -4.13 4.08 -2.77
C LEU A 140 -3.09 2.99 -2.96
N ASP A 141 -2.98 2.54 -4.19
CA ASP A 141 -1.84 1.80 -4.67
C ASP A 141 -1.34 2.42 -5.98
N TYR A 142 -0.13 2.07 -6.41
CA TYR A 142 0.40 2.58 -7.67
C TYR A 142 1.34 1.60 -8.36
N ASP A 143 1.54 1.81 -9.66
CA ASP A 143 2.53 1.14 -10.47
C ASP A 143 3.27 2.14 -11.36
N LEU A 144 4.57 1.91 -11.53
CA LEU A 144 5.47 2.75 -12.32
C LEU A 144 5.84 1.98 -13.59
N ASP A 145 5.06 2.17 -14.65
CA ASP A 145 5.23 1.48 -15.92
C ASP A 145 5.27 2.47 -17.10
N THR A 146 5.25 1.96 -18.32
CA THR A 146 5.09 2.73 -19.55
C THR A 146 3.64 2.67 -20.03
N ASP A 147 3.20 3.71 -20.72
CA ASP A 147 1.92 3.71 -21.41
C ASP A 147 1.98 2.95 -22.74
N TRP A 148 0.83 2.89 -23.43
CA TRP A 148 0.73 2.22 -24.74
C TRP A 148 1.63 2.82 -25.82
N ALA A 149 2.13 4.05 -25.65
CA ALA A 149 3.05 4.72 -26.54
C ALA A 149 4.52 4.56 -26.11
N GLY A 150 4.78 3.84 -25.00
CA GLY A 150 6.11 3.66 -24.42
C GLY A 150 6.58 4.86 -23.58
N ALA A 151 5.71 5.83 -23.30
CA ALA A 151 6.04 6.97 -22.45
C ALA A 151 5.96 6.57 -20.96
N PRO A 152 6.84 7.08 -20.09
CA PRO A 152 6.75 6.83 -18.66
C PRO A 152 5.40 7.27 -18.08
N GLY A 153 4.73 6.36 -17.37
CA GLY A 153 3.43 6.57 -16.74
C GLY A 153 3.46 6.20 -15.27
N VAL A 154 2.51 6.74 -14.50
CA VAL A 154 2.20 6.25 -13.16
C VAL A 154 0.72 5.88 -13.08
N TRP A 155 0.46 4.60 -12.91
CA TRP A 155 -0.88 4.05 -12.75
C TRP A 155 -1.25 4.07 -11.29
N ILE A 156 -2.33 4.76 -10.94
CA ILE A 156 -2.75 4.94 -9.55
C ILE A 156 -4.10 4.29 -9.39
N PHE A 157 -4.16 3.37 -8.45
CA PHE A 157 -5.34 2.59 -8.16
C PHE A 157 -5.94 3.09 -6.85
N VAL A 158 -7.09 3.75 -6.95
CA VAL A 158 -7.90 4.15 -5.80
C VAL A 158 -8.71 2.94 -5.34
N ILE A 159 -8.45 2.46 -4.13
CA ILE A 159 -9.13 1.28 -3.59
C ILE A 159 -10.39 1.73 -2.86
N VAL A 160 -11.52 1.18 -3.27
CA VAL A 160 -12.87 1.50 -2.75
C VAL A 160 -13.64 0.24 -2.36
N PRO A 161 -14.65 0.32 -1.47
CA PRO A 161 -15.58 -0.78 -1.22
C PRO A 161 -16.30 -1.23 -2.50
N ASP A 162 -16.76 -2.48 -2.52
CA ASP A 162 -17.42 -3.09 -3.68
C ASP A 162 -18.75 -2.39 -4.03
N GLU A 163 -19.35 -1.68 -3.08
CA GLU A 163 -20.62 -0.95 -3.25
C GLU A 163 -20.44 0.46 -3.86
N VAL A 164 -19.19 0.93 -4.03
CA VAL A 164 -18.93 2.24 -4.61
C VAL A 164 -19.03 2.19 -6.13
N ASP A 165 -19.92 3.01 -6.67
CA ASP A 165 -20.05 3.23 -8.11
C ASP A 165 -19.17 4.41 -8.55
N ALA A 166 -18.22 4.12 -9.45
CA ALA A 166 -17.28 5.08 -10.00
C ALA A 166 -17.92 6.13 -10.93
N GLU A 167 -19.16 5.89 -11.38
CA GLU A 167 -19.93 6.86 -12.18
C GLU A 167 -20.64 7.91 -11.31
N THR A 168 -20.56 7.79 -9.98
CA THR A 168 -21.18 8.75 -9.08
C THR A 168 -20.45 10.09 -9.06
N GLU A 169 -21.21 11.17 -8.94
CA GLU A 169 -20.69 12.54 -8.88
C GLU A 169 -19.60 12.75 -7.80
N PRO A 170 -19.71 12.18 -6.57
CA PRO A 170 -18.65 12.28 -5.57
C PRO A 170 -17.31 11.66 -6.04
N PHE A 171 -17.35 10.49 -6.69
CA PHE A 171 -16.16 9.82 -7.19
C PHE A 171 -15.51 10.58 -8.36
N ILE A 172 -16.34 11.02 -9.32
CA ILE A 172 -15.88 11.81 -10.47
C ILE A 172 -15.22 13.11 -10.01
N ARG A 173 -15.83 13.81 -9.05
CA ARG A 173 -15.29 15.04 -8.49
C ARG A 173 -13.94 14.81 -7.82
N PHE A 174 -13.88 13.84 -6.91
CA PHE A 174 -12.64 13.46 -6.24
C PHE A 174 -11.54 13.14 -7.25
N SER A 175 -11.83 12.29 -8.25
CA SER A 175 -10.84 11.86 -9.24
C SER A 175 -10.27 13.03 -10.04
N ARG A 176 -11.10 14.02 -10.41
CA ARG A 176 -10.66 15.22 -11.12
C ARG A 176 -9.77 16.12 -10.26
N GLU A 177 -10.14 16.31 -9.00
CA GLU A 177 -9.37 17.12 -8.06
C GLU A 177 -8.04 16.45 -7.71
N PHE A 178 -8.09 15.15 -7.40
CA PHE A 178 -6.92 14.32 -7.15
C PHE A 178 -5.94 14.34 -8.32
N LEU A 179 -6.42 14.12 -9.55
CA LEU A 179 -5.58 14.13 -10.74
C LEU A 179 -4.90 15.50 -10.95
N LYS A 180 -5.61 16.60 -10.70
CA LYS A 180 -5.06 17.96 -10.81
C LYS A 180 -3.94 18.19 -9.79
N ASP A 181 -4.17 17.82 -8.55
CA ASP A 181 -3.20 18.04 -7.47
C ASP A 181 -1.97 17.16 -7.60
N LEU A 182 -2.19 15.92 -8.06
CA LEU A 182 -1.13 14.99 -8.40
C LEU A 182 -0.27 15.46 -9.57
N TRP A 183 -0.88 15.94 -10.65
CA TRP A 183 -0.16 16.51 -11.79
C TRP A 183 0.78 17.64 -11.34
N ARG A 184 0.28 18.53 -10.48
CA ARG A 184 1.09 19.60 -9.88
C ARG A 184 2.24 19.04 -9.06
N ALA A 185 1.98 18.05 -8.21
CA ALA A 185 3.00 17.47 -7.34
C ALA A 185 4.10 16.72 -8.13
N LEU A 186 3.73 15.98 -9.19
CA LEU A 186 4.67 15.32 -10.11
C LEU A 186 5.54 16.35 -10.84
N HIS A 187 4.92 17.44 -11.32
CA HIS A 187 5.63 18.52 -11.98
C HIS A 187 6.63 19.21 -11.04
N GLU A 188 6.25 19.50 -9.80
CA GLU A 188 7.14 20.06 -8.77
C GLU A 188 8.29 19.11 -8.41
N ALA A 189 8.04 17.80 -8.45
CA ALA A 189 9.05 16.76 -8.27
C ALA A 189 9.93 16.55 -9.52
N LYS A 190 9.68 17.25 -10.63
CA LYS A 190 10.35 17.09 -11.93
C LYS A 190 10.25 15.67 -12.49
N SER A 191 9.16 14.95 -12.19
CA SER A 191 8.86 13.69 -12.84
C SER A 191 8.34 13.96 -14.26
N ASP A 192 8.74 13.12 -15.20
CA ASP A 192 8.25 13.06 -16.57
C ASP A 192 7.07 12.09 -16.74
N ARG A 193 6.64 11.44 -15.65
CA ARG A 193 5.54 10.46 -15.69
C ARG A 193 4.18 11.12 -15.84
N LEU A 194 3.38 10.55 -16.73
CA LEU A 194 1.97 10.91 -16.87
C LEU A 194 1.14 10.15 -15.83
N PRO A 195 0.35 10.83 -14.99
CA PRO A 195 -0.52 10.16 -14.03
C PRO A 195 -1.81 9.67 -14.68
N TYR A 196 -2.17 8.45 -14.33
CA TYR A 196 -3.43 7.83 -14.74
C TYR A 196 -4.13 7.28 -13.52
N VAL A 197 -5.34 7.76 -13.26
CA VAL A 197 -6.14 7.34 -12.11
C VAL A 197 -7.16 6.29 -12.57
N GLN A 198 -7.12 5.15 -11.89
CA GLN A 198 -8.08 4.06 -12.00
C GLN A 198 -8.61 3.76 -10.60
N TYR A 199 -9.70 3.01 -10.53
CA TYR A 199 -10.18 2.46 -9.26
C TYR A 199 -10.02 0.95 -9.26
N ARG A 200 -9.96 0.39 -8.06
CA ARG A 200 -10.09 -1.04 -7.80
C ARG A 200 -11.10 -1.26 -6.70
N LEU A 201 -11.95 -2.25 -6.90
CA LEU A 201 -12.84 -2.72 -5.85
C LEU A 201 -12.04 -3.53 -4.82
N LEU A 202 -12.52 -3.57 -3.59
CA LEU A 202 -11.87 -4.32 -2.51
C LEU A 202 -11.75 -5.81 -2.88
N SER A 203 -12.81 -6.37 -3.47
CA SER A 203 -12.83 -7.75 -3.98
C SER A 203 -11.77 -8.01 -5.05
N GLU A 204 -11.46 -7.05 -5.93
CA GLU A 204 -10.39 -7.19 -6.92
C GLU A 204 -9.02 -7.23 -6.25
N VAL A 205 -8.81 -6.42 -5.21
CA VAL A 205 -7.56 -6.45 -4.42
C VAL A 205 -7.38 -7.80 -3.73
N HIS A 206 -8.47 -8.42 -3.27
CA HIS A 206 -8.45 -9.77 -2.71
C HIS A 206 -8.31 -10.86 -3.79
N GLY A 207 -8.89 -10.66 -4.97
CA GLY A 207 -8.94 -11.60 -6.08
C GLY A 207 -7.63 -11.70 -6.88
N LEU A 208 -6.87 -10.61 -6.98
CA LEU A 208 -5.54 -10.57 -7.64
C LEU A 208 -4.50 -11.53 -7.05
N VAL A 209 -4.78 -12.14 -5.89
CA VAL A 209 -3.94 -13.16 -5.23
C VAL A 209 -4.43 -14.60 -5.51
N ASN A 210 -5.66 -14.77 -6.00
CA ASN A 210 -6.28 -16.09 -6.22
C ASN A 210 -6.29 -16.55 -7.68
N GLU A 211 -6.10 -15.67 -8.66
CA GLU A 211 -6.15 -16.04 -10.09
C GLU A 211 -4.88 -16.73 -10.62
N ASP A 212 -3.78 -16.75 -9.87
CA ASP A 212 -2.52 -17.43 -10.25
C ASP A 212 -2.40 -18.87 -9.68
N ALA A 213 -3.48 -19.43 -9.13
CA ALA A 213 -3.50 -20.75 -8.49
C ALA A 213 -4.13 -21.89 -9.32
N GLU A 214 -4.46 -21.67 -10.60
CA GLU A 214 -4.92 -22.72 -11.54
C GLU A 214 -3.91 -23.07 -12.64
#